data_AF-A0A1T3MNU3-F1
#
_entry.id   AF-A0A1T3MNU3-F1
#
_cell.length_a   1.000
_cell.length_b   1.000
_cell.length_c   1.000
_cell.angle_alpha   90.00
_cell.angle_beta   90.00
_cell.angle_gamma   90.00
#
_symmetry.space_group_name_H-M   'P 1'
#
loop_
_entity.id
_entity.type
_entity.pdbx_description
1 polymer ?
#
loop_
_entity_poly.entity_id
_entity_poly.type
_entity_poly.pdbx_seq_one_letter_code
_entity_poly.pdbx_strand_id
1 'polypeptide(L)'
;MKFLNKIIFPLAVAGASLFSTMAHAQFLGGRRLKNDEDGPKGQWMIYGSLDYSKTNSPTGSTSSFGTSSNAGVPIGVGYFINNNDVIGVNYAYASDRVNGNTVYKQNETGLWYSPSVTLGKYFALIAQVDAHYVWGQKMAENGMANPGMEAFNGFRLRAYPMLAIFLGGGWALKFKFAELSMLQTKAKGEGWTKSYVTGISGSTFGVGISKNIDFRKKAPKDDN
;
A
#
# COMPACT_ATOMS: atom_id res chain seq x y z
N MET A 1 1.83 -17.47 -27.48
CA MET A 1 1.85 -16.20 -26.72
C MET A 1 1.17 -15.05 -27.48
N LYS A 2 -0.13 -15.14 -27.82
CA LYS A 2 -0.87 -14.04 -28.48
C LYS A 2 -2.27 -13.76 -27.92
N PHE A 3 -2.74 -14.54 -26.93
CA PHE A 3 -4.12 -14.44 -26.42
C PHE A 3 -4.25 -13.87 -25.00
N LEU A 4 -3.18 -13.80 -24.20
CA LEU A 4 -3.26 -13.29 -22.81
C LEU A 4 -3.35 -11.75 -22.70
N ASN A 5 -2.95 -11.00 -23.74
CA ASN A 5 -2.91 -9.53 -23.67
C ASN A 5 -4.24 -8.83 -23.95
N LYS A 6 -5.29 -9.53 -24.40
CA LYS A 6 -6.54 -8.89 -24.83
C LYS A 6 -7.66 -8.86 -23.79
N ILE A 7 -7.57 -9.63 -22.71
CA ILE A 7 -8.69 -9.80 -21.75
C ILE A 7 -8.41 -9.11 -20.41
N ILE A 8 -7.14 -9.00 -19.99
CA ILE A 8 -6.80 -8.48 -18.65
C ILE A 8 -6.87 -6.95 -18.60
N PHE A 9 -6.51 -6.24 -19.68
CA PHE A 9 -6.55 -4.78 -19.73
C PHE A 9 -7.97 -4.18 -19.74
N PRO A 10 -8.97 -4.70 -20.49
CA PRO A 10 -10.32 -4.15 -20.46
C PRO A 10 -11.10 -4.48 -19.18
N LEU A 11 -10.78 -5.58 -18.48
CA LEU A 11 -11.46 -5.93 -17.22
C LEU A 11 -11.09 -4.99 -16.07
N ALA A 12 -9.81 -4.58 -16.00
CA ALA A 12 -9.35 -3.64 -14.97
C ALA A 12 -9.95 -2.23 -15.16
N VAL A 13 -10.14 -1.80 -16.40
CA VAL A 13 -10.76 -0.51 -16.73
C VAL A 13 -12.28 -0.53 -16.53
N ALA A 14 -12.95 -1.64 -16.88
CA ALA A 14 -14.39 -1.80 -16.67
C ALA A 14 -14.76 -1.98 -15.18
N GLY A 15 -13.92 -2.67 -14.40
CA GLY A 15 -14.10 -2.76 -12.95
C GLY A 15 -13.98 -1.40 -12.27
N ALA A 16 -12.98 -0.60 -12.63
CA ALA A 16 -12.79 0.74 -12.07
C ALA A 16 -13.92 1.72 -12.46
N SER A 17 -14.52 1.58 -13.64
CA SER A 17 -15.61 2.46 -14.09
C SER A 17 -16.97 2.08 -13.49
N LEU A 18 -17.24 0.80 -13.21
CA LEU A 18 -18.50 0.36 -12.61
C LEU A 18 -18.61 0.67 -11.11
N PHE A 19 -17.49 0.68 -10.36
CA PHE A 19 -17.50 1.09 -8.96
C PHE A 19 -17.55 2.61 -8.75
N SER A 20 -17.24 3.41 -9.77
CA SER A 20 -17.24 4.87 -9.66
C SER A 20 -18.61 5.52 -9.89
N THR A 21 -19.57 4.82 -10.51
CA THR A 21 -20.85 5.41 -10.93
C THR A 21 -22.06 5.02 -10.06
N MET A 22 -21.96 4.01 -9.18
CA MET A 22 -23.13 3.53 -8.40
C MET A 22 -23.05 3.70 -6.87
N ALA A 23 -21.99 4.30 -6.33
CA ALA A 23 -21.91 4.59 -4.90
C ALA A 23 -22.55 5.95 -4.54
N HIS A 24 -23.88 6.01 -4.53
CA HIS A 24 -24.65 7.08 -3.84
C HIS A 24 -24.74 6.84 -2.32
N ALA A 25 -23.66 6.33 -1.70
CA ALA A 25 -23.60 6.20 -0.26
C ALA A 25 -23.04 7.50 0.33
N GLN A 26 -23.92 8.36 0.85
CA GLN A 26 -23.53 9.40 1.81
C GLN A 26 -23.12 8.70 3.10
N PHE A 27 -21.90 8.18 3.13
CA PHE A 27 -21.31 7.65 4.35
C PHE A 27 -20.85 8.86 5.19
N LEU A 28 -21.52 9.10 6.32
CA LEU A 28 -21.15 10.11 7.33
C LEU A 28 -20.88 11.52 6.79
N GLY A 29 -21.75 12.03 5.91
CA GLY A 29 -21.61 13.38 5.34
C GLY A 29 -20.43 13.56 4.38
N GLY A 30 -19.78 12.46 3.98
CA GLY A 30 -18.73 12.43 2.99
C GLY A 30 -19.24 12.59 1.56
N ARG A 31 -18.46 13.25 0.70
CA ARG A 31 -18.74 13.34 -0.74
C ARG A 31 -17.52 13.01 -1.57
N ARG A 32 -17.76 12.37 -2.71
CA ARG A 32 -16.78 12.32 -3.80
C ARG A 32 -16.81 13.65 -4.54
N LEU A 33 -15.64 14.22 -4.80
CA LEU A 33 -15.49 15.46 -5.55
C LEU A 33 -15.80 15.19 -7.03
N LYS A 34 -16.54 16.10 -7.68
CA LYS A 34 -16.76 15.99 -9.12
C LYS A 34 -15.47 16.31 -9.88
N ASN A 35 -15.40 15.93 -11.16
CA ASN A 35 -14.19 16.10 -11.99
C ASN A 35 -13.86 17.54 -12.36
N ASP A 36 -14.84 18.43 -12.25
CA ASP A 36 -14.83 19.86 -12.52
C ASP A 36 -14.62 20.71 -11.26
N GLU A 37 -14.70 20.10 -10.07
CA GLU A 37 -14.35 20.76 -8.81
C GLU A 37 -12.82 20.83 -8.62
N ASP A 38 -12.36 21.82 -7.85
CA ASP A 38 -10.96 21.93 -7.44
C ASP A 38 -10.54 20.68 -6.65
N GLY A 39 -9.55 19.96 -7.17
CA GLY A 39 -9.08 18.72 -6.56
C GLY A 39 -7.78 18.21 -7.19
N PRO A 40 -7.30 17.04 -6.76
CA PRO A 40 -5.99 16.54 -7.11
C PRO A 40 -5.92 15.90 -8.50
N LYS A 41 -6.99 15.88 -9.29
CA LYS A 41 -7.02 15.27 -10.63
C LYS A 41 -5.84 15.75 -11.47
N GLY A 42 -5.08 14.80 -12.03
CA GLY A 42 -3.90 15.06 -12.86
C GLY A 42 -2.62 15.36 -12.08
N GLN A 43 -2.66 15.40 -10.75
CA GLN A 43 -1.48 15.55 -9.90
C GLN A 43 -0.83 14.20 -9.63
N TRP A 44 0.46 14.24 -9.31
CA TRP A 44 1.24 13.11 -8.86
C TRP A 44 1.32 13.12 -7.34
N MET A 45 1.05 11.99 -6.72
CA MET A 45 1.22 11.78 -5.28
C MET A 45 2.52 11.02 -5.04
N ILE A 46 3.39 11.55 -4.19
CA ILE A 46 4.49 10.78 -3.59
C ILE A 46 4.05 10.45 -2.17
N TYR A 47 4.23 9.21 -1.74
CA TYR A 47 3.92 8.82 -0.38
C TYR A 47 4.98 7.90 0.22
N GLY A 48 5.06 7.93 1.54
CA GLY A 48 5.80 6.96 2.34
C GLY A 48 5.10 6.74 3.67
N SER A 49 5.18 5.52 4.20
CA SER A 49 4.71 5.23 5.55
C SER A 49 5.83 4.61 6.36
N LEU A 50 6.03 5.11 7.57
CA LEU A 50 7.06 4.62 8.47
C LEU A 50 6.41 4.02 9.70
N ASP A 51 6.56 2.72 9.82
CA ASP A 51 6.13 1.95 10.96
C ASP A 51 7.38 1.23 11.50
N TYR A 52 7.68 1.46 12.78
CA TYR A 52 8.82 0.88 13.48
C TYR A 52 8.29 0.15 14.71
N SER A 53 8.51 -1.16 14.79
CA SER A 53 8.11 -1.97 15.94
C SER A 53 9.34 -2.60 16.60
N LYS A 54 9.55 -2.27 17.88
CA LYS A 54 10.59 -2.86 18.72
C LYS A 54 9.92 -3.54 19.90
N THR A 55 10.08 -4.85 20.01
CA THR A 55 9.61 -5.65 21.15
C THR A 55 10.81 -6.13 21.93
N ASN A 56 10.94 -5.65 23.18
CA ASN A 56 11.91 -6.17 24.14
C ASN A 56 11.20 -7.23 24.99
N SER A 57 11.70 -8.47 25.02
CA SER A 57 11.24 -9.50 25.96
C SER A 57 12.38 -9.93 26.89
N PRO A 58 12.08 -10.56 28.05
CA PRO A 58 13.10 -11.02 29.00
C PRO A 58 14.08 -12.06 28.43
N THR A 59 13.74 -12.72 27.32
CA THR A 59 14.52 -13.78 26.66
C THR A 59 15.23 -13.33 25.38
N GLY A 60 15.11 -12.04 25.00
CA GLY A 60 15.83 -11.46 23.86
C GLY A 60 15.19 -10.18 23.31
N SER A 61 15.94 -9.44 22.49
CA SER A 61 15.42 -8.25 21.79
C SER A 61 15.11 -8.58 20.33
N THR A 62 13.86 -8.36 19.91
CA THR A 62 13.43 -8.47 18.51
C THR A 62 13.08 -7.09 17.96
N SER A 63 13.62 -6.74 16.80
CA SER A 63 13.28 -5.51 16.10
C SER A 63 12.87 -5.83 14.67
N SER A 64 11.71 -5.36 14.24
CA SER A 64 11.24 -5.44 12.86
C SER A 64 11.12 -4.03 12.28
N PHE A 65 11.61 -3.87 11.05
CA PHE A 65 11.42 -2.64 10.30
C PHE A 65 10.32 -2.89 9.26
N GLY A 66 9.14 -2.28 9.46
CA GLY A 66 7.99 -2.59 8.65
C GLY A 66 6.63 -2.07 9.14
N THR A 67 5.67 -2.01 8.21
CA THR A 67 4.25 -1.60 8.39
C THR A 67 3.31 -2.65 8.96
N SER A 68 3.82 -3.85 9.15
CA SER A 68 3.26 -4.98 9.90
C SER A 68 4.35 -6.09 9.92
N SER A 69 4.09 -7.23 10.57
CA SER A 69 5.02 -8.38 10.49
C SER A 69 5.32 -8.69 9.02
N ASN A 70 6.59 -8.61 8.61
CA ASN A 70 7.03 -8.90 7.26
C ASN A 70 6.45 -7.97 6.17
N ALA A 71 5.95 -6.78 6.49
CA ALA A 71 5.56 -5.76 5.52
C ALA A 71 6.51 -4.58 5.60
N GLY A 72 7.21 -4.24 4.51
CA GLY A 72 8.23 -3.19 4.54
C GLY A 72 7.65 -1.80 4.73
N VAL A 73 8.53 -0.80 4.85
CA VAL A 73 8.18 0.64 4.73
C VAL A 73 7.97 0.93 3.25
N PRO A 74 6.74 1.11 2.76
CA PRO A 74 6.49 1.41 1.37
C PRO A 74 6.84 2.87 1.09
N ILE A 75 7.54 3.08 -0.02
CA ILE A 75 7.62 4.36 -0.71
C ILE A 75 6.95 4.14 -2.07
N GLY A 76 6.09 5.07 -2.47
CA GLY A 76 5.39 4.92 -3.73
C GLY A 76 5.01 6.24 -4.39
N VAL A 77 4.62 6.10 -5.64
CA VAL A 77 4.18 7.19 -6.50
C VAL A 77 2.83 6.80 -7.09
N GLY A 78 1.89 7.73 -7.10
CA GLY A 78 0.59 7.55 -7.71
C GLY A 78 0.18 8.75 -8.55
N TYR A 79 -0.81 8.52 -9.39
CA TYR A 79 -1.40 9.50 -10.27
C TYR A 79 -2.91 9.57 -10.07
N PHE A 80 -3.42 10.77 -9.81
CA PHE A 80 -4.85 10.99 -9.64
C PHE A 80 -5.55 10.98 -10.99
N ILE A 81 -6.20 9.87 -11.31
CA ILE A 81 -7.00 9.72 -12.54
C ILE A 81 -8.26 10.60 -12.50
N ASN A 82 -8.75 10.88 -11.30
CA ASN A 82 -9.80 11.85 -11.02
C ASN A 82 -9.57 12.45 -9.62
N ASN A 83 -10.50 13.28 -9.13
CA ASN A 83 -10.35 13.96 -7.84
C ASN A 83 -10.43 13.04 -6.61
N ASN A 84 -10.75 11.77 -6.78
CA ASN A 84 -11.04 10.83 -5.69
C ASN A 84 -10.20 9.56 -5.78
N ASP A 85 -9.84 9.17 -6.99
CA ASP A 85 -9.19 7.90 -7.26
C ASP A 85 -7.76 8.14 -7.72
N VAL A 86 -6.86 7.41 -7.09
CA VAL A 86 -5.44 7.41 -7.41
C VAL A 86 -4.98 5.97 -7.66
N ILE A 87 -4.16 5.79 -8.68
CA ILE A 87 -3.49 4.53 -8.99
C ILE A 87 -2.00 4.76 -8.94
N GLY A 88 -1.24 3.78 -8.48
CA GLY A 88 0.21 3.94 -8.41
C GLY A 88 0.97 2.65 -8.26
N VAL A 89 2.27 2.83 -8.08
CA VAL A 89 3.24 1.78 -7.78
C VAL A 89 3.91 2.07 -6.45
N ASN A 90 4.41 1.04 -5.78
CA ASN A 90 5.24 1.21 -4.60
C ASN A 90 6.37 0.17 -4.58
N TYR A 91 7.32 0.44 -3.69
CA TYR A 91 8.36 -0.49 -3.31
C TYR A 91 8.47 -0.46 -1.79
N ALA A 92 8.59 -1.64 -1.17
CA ALA A 92 8.75 -1.78 0.27
C ALA A 92 9.85 -2.79 0.57
N TYR A 93 10.59 -2.52 1.64
CA TYR A 93 11.63 -3.40 2.17
C TYR A 93 11.39 -3.70 3.64
N ALA A 94 11.41 -4.99 4.00
CA ALA A 94 11.28 -5.50 5.36
C ALA A 94 12.50 -6.34 5.73
N SER A 95 12.93 -6.26 6.98
CA SER A 95 13.93 -7.18 7.53
C SER A 95 13.68 -7.43 9.00
N ASP A 96 13.76 -8.71 9.40
CA ASP A 96 13.70 -9.12 10.80
C ASP A 96 15.08 -9.57 11.26
N ARG A 97 15.46 -9.11 12.44
CA ARG A 97 16.73 -9.47 13.11
C ARG A 97 16.46 -10.08 14.47
N VAL A 98 17.12 -11.20 14.75
CA VAL A 98 17.12 -11.87 16.05
C VAL A 98 18.57 -11.93 16.53
N ASN A 99 18.85 -11.38 17.71
CA ASN A 99 20.19 -11.35 18.32
C ASN A 99 21.29 -10.78 17.37
N GLY A 100 20.95 -9.76 16.57
CA GLY A 100 21.87 -9.13 15.61
C GLY A 100 21.96 -9.83 14.25
N ASN A 101 21.51 -11.09 14.13
CA ASN A 101 21.51 -11.82 12.87
C ASN A 101 20.21 -11.61 12.10
N THR A 102 20.32 -11.34 10.80
CA THR A 102 19.15 -11.24 9.92
C THR A 102 18.61 -12.63 9.63
N VAL A 103 17.37 -12.89 10.05
CA VAL A 103 16.67 -14.16 9.84
C VAL A 103 15.64 -14.08 8.71
N TYR A 104 15.31 -12.85 8.28
CA TYR A 104 14.35 -12.59 7.21
C TYR A 104 14.66 -11.28 6.48
N LYS A 105 14.55 -11.30 5.16
CA LYS A 105 14.57 -10.11 4.29
C LYS A 105 13.49 -10.28 3.24
N GLN A 106 12.68 -9.25 3.02
CA GLN A 106 11.70 -9.23 1.95
C GLN A 106 11.71 -7.89 1.24
N ASN A 107 11.67 -7.95 -0.08
CA ASN A 107 11.35 -6.85 -0.96
C ASN A 107 9.96 -7.09 -1.53
N GLU A 108 9.26 -6.00 -1.78
CA GLU A 108 7.91 -6.02 -2.31
C GLU A 108 7.73 -4.85 -3.26
N THR A 109 7.09 -5.09 -4.40
CA THR A 109 6.70 -4.01 -5.31
C THR A 109 5.42 -4.39 -6.02
N GLY A 110 4.60 -3.40 -6.37
CA GLY A 110 3.48 -3.65 -7.25
C GLY A 110 2.56 -2.45 -7.36
N LEU A 111 1.36 -2.74 -7.85
CA LEU A 111 0.34 -1.75 -8.13
C LEU A 111 -0.62 -1.63 -6.96
N TRP A 112 -1.12 -0.42 -6.77
CA TRP A 112 -2.17 -0.14 -5.81
C TRP A 112 -3.20 0.82 -6.41
N TYR A 113 -4.44 0.68 -5.96
CA TYR A 113 -5.55 1.55 -6.32
C TYR A 113 -6.23 2.02 -5.04
N SER A 114 -6.50 3.32 -4.97
CA SER A 114 -7.03 3.92 -3.76
C SER A 114 -8.13 4.94 -4.07
N PRO A 115 -9.40 4.55 -3.91
CA PRO A 115 -10.53 5.48 -3.96
C PRO A 115 -10.70 6.21 -2.63
N SER A 116 -11.18 7.45 -2.70
CA SER A 116 -11.40 8.29 -1.52
C SER A 116 -12.75 8.99 -1.54
N VAL A 117 -13.19 9.39 -0.34
CA VAL A 117 -14.37 10.20 -0.08
C VAL A 117 -13.95 11.30 0.89
N THR A 118 -14.10 12.56 0.50
CA THR A 118 -13.78 13.70 1.37
C THR A 118 -14.82 13.84 2.47
N LEU A 119 -14.36 14.00 3.71
CA LEU A 119 -15.16 14.23 4.91
C LEU A 119 -14.96 15.70 5.34
N GLY A 120 -15.71 16.60 4.70
CA GLY A 120 -15.51 18.04 4.87
C GLY A 120 -14.21 18.53 4.22
N LYS A 121 -13.64 19.62 4.77
CA LYS A 121 -12.48 20.31 4.17
C LYS A 121 -11.13 19.67 4.49
N TYR A 122 -11.02 19.00 5.63
CA TYR A 122 -9.72 18.60 6.19
C TYR A 122 -9.52 17.09 6.24
N PHE A 123 -10.56 16.29 6.04
CA PHE A 123 -10.46 14.85 6.20
C PHE A 123 -10.90 14.13 4.93
N ALA A 124 -10.37 12.92 4.72
CA ALA A 124 -10.91 11.99 3.74
C ALA A 124 -10.86 10.57 4.27
N LEU A 125 -11.91 9.81 4.00
CA LEU A 125 -11.89 8.36 4.15
C LEU A 125 -11.40 7.75 2.84
N ILE A 126 -10.42 6.88 2.94
CA ILE A 126 -9.74 6.28 1.80
C ILE A 126 -9.84 4.77 1.95
N ALA A 127 -10.10 4.05 0.87
CA ALA A 127 -9.82 2.62 0.80
C ALA A 127 -8.59 2.42 -0.08
N GLN A 128 -7.83 1.37 0.14
CA GLN A 128 -6.72 1.00 -0.73
C GLN A 128 -6.68 -0.51 -0.91
N VAL A 129 -6.40 -0.92 -2.15
CA VAL A 129 -6.12 -2.29 -2.52
C VAL A 129 -4.77 -2.37 -3.21
N ASP A 130 -3.99 -3.37 -2.84
CA ASP A 130 -2.62 -3.60 -3.30
C ASP A 130 -2.51 -4.98 -3.95
N ALA A 131 -1.75 -5.06 -5.05
CA ALA A 131 -1.36 -6.32 -5.67
C ALA A 131 0.14 -6.30 -5.98
N HIS A 132 0.90 -7.01 -5.16
CA HIS A 132 2.36 -6.92 -5.15
C HIS A 132 3.05 -8.26 -5.41
N TYR A 133 4.21 -8.17 -6.04
CA TYR A 133 5.18 -9.24 -6.13
C TYR A 133 6.16 -9.13 -4.97
N VAL A 134 6.45 -10.26 -4.32
CA VAL A 134 7.39 -10.34 -3.20
C VAL A 134 8.55 -11.26 -3.52
N TRP A 135 9.74 -10.90 -3.05
CA TRP A 135 10.92 -11.74 -3.14
C TRP A 135 11.87 -11.45 -1.99
N GLY A 136 12.60 -12.47 -1.57
CA GLY A 136 13.40 -12.33 -0.37
C GLY A 136 14.12 -13.58 0.01
N GLN A 137 14.57 -13.60 1.26
CA GLN A 137 15.25 -14.73 1.86
C GLN A 137 14.74 -14.96 3.29
N LYS A 138 14.51 -16.21 3.66
CA LYS A 138 14.11 -16.64 5.02
C LYS A 138 15.04 -17.74 5.52
N MET A 139 15.26 -17.84 6.84
CA MET A 139 15.92 -19.02 7.41
C MET A 139 15.08 -20.28 7.12
N ALA A 140 15.73 -21.37 6.75
CA ALA A 140 15.05 -22.66 6.53
C ALA A 140 14.40 -23.15 7.84
N GLU A 141 13.18 -23.71 7.76
CA GLU A 141 12.46 -24.27 8.92
C GLU A 141 13.23 -25.44 9.57
N ASN A 142 14.07 -26.14 8.80
CA ASN A 142 14.93 -27.22 9.27
C ASN A 142 16.28 -26.71 9.81
N GLY A 143 16.21 -25.85 10.83
CA GLY A 143 17.34 -25.13 11.46
C GLY A 143 18.49 -25.95 12.05
N MET A 144 18.70 -27.21 11.64
CA MET A 144 19.86 -28.04 12.04
C MET A 144 20.62 -28.69 10.88
N ALA A 145 20.11 -28.69 9.64
CA ALA A 145 20.76 -29.41 8.53
C ALA A 145 21.45 -28.52 7.49
N ASN A 146 21.05 -27.24 7.37
CA ASN A 146 21.66 -26.32 6.42
C ASN A 146 21.60 -24.87 6.95
N PRO A 147 22.69 -24.31 7.50
CA PRO A 147 22.72 -22.95 8.00
C PRO A 147 22.77 -21.97 6.81
N GLY A 148 21.62 -21.75 6.18
CA GLY A 148 21.50 -20.91 4.99
C GLY A 148 20.17 -20.21 4.90
N MET A 149 20.19 -18.98 4.39
CA MET A 149 19.00 -18.22 4.04
C MET A 149 18.49 -18.71 2.69
N GLU A 150 17.26 -19.22 2.65
CA GLU A 150 16.62 -19.71 1.43
C GLU A 150 15.88 -18.60 0.71
N ALA A 151 16.11 -18.50 -0.60
CA ALA A 151 15.40 -17.56 -1.44
C ALA A 151 13.94 -17.99 -1.64
N PHE A 152 13.03 -17.03 -1.52
CA PHE A 152 11.61 -17.23 -1.82
C PHE A 152 11.10 -16.12 -2.75
N ASN A 153 10.01 -16.42 -3.44
CA ASN A 153 9.23 -15.43 -4.18
C ASN A 153 7.73 -15.68 -4.03
N GLY A 154 6.91 -14.72 -4.43
CA GLY A 154 5.48 -14.83 -4.22
C GLY A 154 4.68 -13.59 -4.58
N PHE A 155 3.46 -13.56 -4.07
CA PHE A 155 2.54 -12.44 -4.26
C PHE A 155 1.88 -12.05 -2.94
N ARG A 156 1.59 -10.76 -2.79
CA ARG A 156 0.81 -10.22 -1.69
C ARG A 156 -0.37 -9.44 -2.22
N LEU A 157 -1.56 -9.75 -1.71
CA LEU A 157 -2.76 -8.95 -1.88
C LEU A 157 -3.07 -8.27 -0.55
N ARG A 158 -3.45 -6.98 -0.59
CA ARG A 158 -3.92 -6.26 0.59
C ARG A 158 -5.14 -5.43 0.28
N ALA A 159 -6.00 -5.26 1.27
CA ALA A 159 -7.08 -4.30 1.29
C ALA A 159 -7.16 -3.66 2.68
N TYR A 160 -7.22 -2.35 2.75
CA TYR A 160 -7.33 -1.63 4.02
C TYR A 160 -7.97 -0.25 3.85
N PRO A 161 -8.79 0.20 4.82
CA PRO A 161 -9.17 1.59 4.93
C PRO A 161 -8.04 2.46 5.50
N MET A 162 -8.10 3.75 5.21
CA MET A 162 -7.29 4.79 5.82
C MET A 162 -8.12 6.04 6.09
N LEU A 163 -7.78 6.77 7.14
CA LEU A 163 -8.22 8.15 7.36
C LEU A 163 -7.10 9.10 6.96
N ALA A 164 -7.38 10.07 6.10
CA ALA A 164 -6.45 11.12 5.73
C ALA A 164 -6.80 12.46 6.39
N ILE A 165 -5.78 13.21 6.77
CA ILE A 165 -5.86 14.60 7.24
C ILE A 165 -5.08 15.48 6.27
N PHE A 166 -5.76 16.43 5.62
CA PHE A 166 -5.16 17.39 4.72
C PHE A 166 -4.50 18.53 5.50
N LEU A 167 -3.18 18.64 5.38
CA LEU A 167 -2.37 19.67 6.05
C LEU A 167 -2.26 20.97 5.24
N GLY A 168 -2.78 20.97 4.01
CA GLY A 168 -2.64 22.09 3.08
C GLY A 168 -1.38 22.01 2.21
N GLY A 169 -1.34 22.83 1.16
CA GLY A 169 -0.24 22.85 0.19
C GLY A 169 0.01 21.50 -0.51
N GLY A 170 -0.98 20.60 -0.54
CA GLY A 170 -0.85 19.24 -1.10
C GLY A 170 -0.26 18.20 -0.14
N TRP A 171 0.01 18.54 1.13
CA TRP A 171 0.43 17.57 2.14
C TRP A 171 -0.77 16.89 2.80
N ALA A 172 -0.63 15.60 3.13
CA ALA A 172 -1.59 14.87 3.93
C ALA A 172 -0.92 13.84 4.85
N LEU A 173 -1.48 13.68 6.05
CA LEU A 173 -1.20 12.54 6.94
C LEU A 173 -2.24 11.45 6.68
N LYS A 174 -1.83 10.19 6.73
CA LYS A 174 -2.69 9.02 6.49
C LYS A 174 -2.54 8.01 7.61
N PHE A 175 -3.67 7.54 8.12
CA PHE A 175 -3.76 6.56 9.19
C PHE A 175 -4.46 5.32 8.66
N LYS A 176 -3.71 4.23 8.49
CA LYS A 176 -4.22 2.91 8.12
C LYS A 176 -4.80 2.21 9.34
N PHE A 177 -5.90 1.49 9.14
CA PHE A 177 -6.47 0.60 10.14
C PHE A 177 -7.15 -0.59 9.45
N ALA A 178 -7.44 -1.66 10.18
CA ALA A 178 -8.23 -2.80 9.69
C ALA A 178 -7.69 -3.48 8.40
N GLU A 179 -6.44 -3.94 8.42
CA GLU A 179 -5.82 -4.58 7.25
C GLU A 179 -6.34 -6.01 7.03
N LEU A 180 -6.65 -6.31 5.77
CA LEU A 180 -6.82 -7.66 5.23
C LEU A 180 -5.67 -7.93 4.26
N SER A 181 -4.80 -8.90 4.55
CA SER A 181 -3.70 -9.30 3.68
C SER A 181 -3.64 -10.80 3.48
N MET A 182 -3.29 -11.20 2.26
CA MET A 182 -2.89 -12.56 1.93
C MET A 182 -1.50 -12.51 1.29
N LEU A 183 -0.54 -13.16 1.91
CA LEU A 183 0.81 -13.37 1.40
C LEU A 183 0.94 -14.84 0.99
N GLN A 184 1.35 -15.07 -0.26
CA GLN A 184 1.60 -16.41 -0.77
C GLN A 184 3.03 -16.47 -1.30
N THR A 185 3.88 -17.30 -0.69
CA THR A 185 5.31 -17.43 -1.01
C THR A 185 5.69 -18.87 -1.30
N LYS A 186 6.77 -19.06 -2.08
CA LYS A 186 7.34 -20.37 -2.39
C LYS A 186 8.87 -20.29 -2.27
N ALA A 187 9.45 -21.16 -1.46
CA ALA A 187 10.90 -21.39 -1.42
C ALA A 187 11.29 -22.58 -2.32
N LYS A 188 12.59 -22.71 -2.64
CA LYS A 188 13.08 -23.83 -3.45
C LYS A 188 12.89 -25.14 -2.68
N GLY A 189 12.21 -26.11 -3.29
CA GLY A 189 11.97 -27.41 -2.67
C GLY A 189 10.75 -27.47 -1.74
N GLU A 190 10.09 -26.34 -1.48
CA GLU A 190 8.87 -26.27 -0.68
C GLU A 190 7.61 -26.09 -1.55
N GLY A 191 6.45 -26.45 -0.97
CA GLY A 191 5.14 -26.08 -1.50
C GLY A 191 4.86 -24.58 -1.38
N TRP A 192 3.69 -24.14 -1.85
CA TRP A 192 3.24 -22.76 -1.62
C TRP A 192 2.81 -22.58 -0.17
N THR A 193 3.48 -21.70 0.57
CA THR A 193 3.05 -21.25 1.90
C THR A 193 2.08 -20.09 1.74
N LYS A 194 0.95 -20.12 2.45
CA LYS A 194 -0.03 -19.03 2.51
C LYS A 194 -0.10 -18.48 3.92
N SER A 195 0.03 -17.17 4.07
CA SER A 195 -0.12 -16.44 5.33
C SER A 195 -1.23 -15.41 5.17
N TYR A 196 -2.09 -15.31 6.17
CA TYR A 196 -3.22 -14.38 6.18
C TYR A 196 -3.08 -13.44 7.37
N VAL A 197 -3.28 -12.15 7.14
CA VAL A 197 -3.38 -11.14 8.19
C VAL A 197 -4.78 -10.56 8.10
N THR A 198 -5.54 -10.67 9.19
CA THR A 198 -6.83 -10.00 9.34
C THR A 198 -6.90 -9.43 10.74
N GLY A 199 -7.27 -8.16 10.87
CA GLY A 199 -7.52 -7.59 12.19
C GLY A 199 -7.43 -6.07 12.28
N ILE A 200 -7.96 -5.57 13.39
CA ILE A 200 -7.95 -4.15 13.80
C ILE A 200 -6.93 -3.88 14.92
N SER A 201 -6.03 -4.84 15.19
CA SER A 201 -5.03 -4.74 16.25
C SER A 201 -3.95 -3.71 15.94
N GLY A 202 -3.18 -3.30 16.94
CA GLY A 202 -2.06 -2.35 16.76
C GLY A 202 -1.03 -2.77 15.70
N SER A 203 -0.95 -4.05 15.36
CA SER A 203 -0.11 -4.58 14.28
C SER A 203 -0.60 -4.28 12.85
N THR A 204 -1.84 -3.81 12.70
CA THR A 204 -2.44 -3.39 11.41
C THR A 204 -2.72 -1.89 11.34
N PHE A 205 -2.41 -1.14 12.41
CA PHE A 205 -2.40 0.31 12.40
C PHE A 205 -1.09 0.81 11.79
N GLY A 206 -1.16 1.85 10.96
CA GLY A 206 0.05 2.44 10.37
C GLY A 206 -0.11 3.91 10.07
N VAL A 207 1.01 4.65 10.09
CA VAL A 207 1.04 6.10 9.82
C VAL A 207 1.89 6.41 8.60
N GLY A 208 1.34 7.21 7.70
CA GLY A 208 2.03 7.67 6.50
C GLY A 208 1.86 9.15 6.22
N ILE A 209 2.73 9.66 5.37
CA ILE A 209 2.70 11.02 4.84
C ILE A 209 2.69 10.97 3.33
N SER A 210 1.95 11.88 2.71
CA SER A 210 1.95 12.05 1.26
C SER A 210 2.03 13.52 0.85
N LYS A 211 2.58 13.74 -0.33
CA LYS A 211 2.67 15.04 -0.99
C LYS A 211 2.14 14.93 -2.41
N ASN A 212 1.19 15.79 -2.75
CA ASN A 212 0.73 15.99 -4.11
C ASN A 212 1.58 17.06 -4.79
N ILE A 213 1.99 16.78 -6.03
CA ILE A 213 2.81 17.64 -6.88
C ILE A 213 2.10 17.79 -8.21
N ASP A 214 1.94 19.03 -8.64
CA ASP A 214 1.37 19.37 -9.93
C ASP A 214 2.49 19.70 -10.92
N PHE A 215 2.72 18.80 -11.88
CA PHE A 215 3.71 19.00 -12.95
C PHE A 215 3.09 19.60 -14.22
N ARG A 216 1.79 19.90 -14.22
CA ARG A 216 1.13 20.50 -15.38
C ARG A 216 1.64 21.93 -15.54
N LYS A 217 1.97 22.32 -16.77
CA LYS A 217 2.32 23.70 -17.09
C LYS A 217 1.13 24.58 -16.72
N LYS A 218 1.33 25.52 -15.79
CA LYS A 218 0.36 26.59 -15.59
C LYS A 218 0.39 27.45 -16.85
N ALA A 219 -0.76 27.64 -17.49
CA ALA A 219 -0.87 28.63 -18.54
C ALA A 219 -0.41 29.99 -17.98
N PRO A 220 0.23 30.86 -18.79
CA PRO A 220 0.46 32.23 -18.39
C PRO A 220 -0.87 32.80 -17.88
N LYS A 221 -0.85 33.47 -16.73
CA LYS A 221 -1.99 34.30 -16.37
C LYS A 221 -2.09 35.37 -17.45
N ASP A 222 -3.18 35.37 -18.21
CA ASP A 222 -3.59 36.56 -18.93
C ASP A 222 -4.00 37.58 -17.86
N ASP A 223 -3.05 38.40 -17.45
CA ASP A 223 -3.29 39.60 -16.67
C ASP A 223 -3.89 40.64 -17.63
N ASN A 224 -5.21 40.57 -17.85
CA ASN A 224 -6.00 41.66 -18.43
C ASN A 224 -6.65 42.47 -17.32
#